data_AF-A0A9E2WVE0-F1
#
_entry.id   AF-A0A9E2WVE0-F1
#
_cell.length_a   1.000
_cell.length_b   1.000
_cell.length_c   1.000
_cell.angle_alpha   90.00
_cell.angle_beta   90.00
_cell.angle_gamma   90.00
#
_symmetry.space_group_name_H-M   'P 1'
#
loop_
_entity.id
_entity.type
_entity.pdbx_description
1 polymer ?
#
loop_
_entity_poly.entity_id
_entity_poly.type
_entity_poly.pdbx_seq_one_letter_code
_entity_poly.pdbx_strand_id
1 'polypeptide(L)'
;MWKKNFLFRAHEATPLKESENELFHDSEPALDSAGLQMEKFLSVWVQGEGEDDRPTLYTNIYVRTATLDFRTKAGFLQPLQGRSHQIKQMLTTEQKIFLRDWLSKASPQAWEESDEHFRALFDLE
;
A
#
# COMPACT_ATOMS: atom_id res chain seq x y z
N MET A 1 6.87 3.53 16.54
CA MET A 1 6.34 2.51 15.61
C MET A 1 6.26 3.14 14.24
N TRP A 2 7.09 2.66 13.33
CA TRP A 2 7.22 3.19 11.98
C TRP A 2 6.11 2.63 11.07
N LYS A 3 5.59 3.46 10.17
CA LYS A 3 4.65 3.02 9.12
C LYS A 3 4.77 3.87 7.87
N LYS A 4 4.59 3.24 6.71
CA LYS A 4 4.55 3.92 5.41
C LYS A 4 3.40 3.40 4.57
N ASN A 5 2.70 4.32 3.91
CA ASN A 5 1.68 3.99 2.92
C ASN A 5 2.24 4.15 1.50
N PHE A 6 1.87 3.21 0.64
CA PHE A 6 2.02 3.25 -0.80
C PHE A 6 0.65 3.04 -1.43
N LEU A 7 0.18 4.02 -2.19
CA LEU A 7 -1.10 3.94 -2.85
C LEU A 7 -0.90 3.75 -4.35
N PHE A 8 -1.22 2.56 -4.86
CA PHE A 8 -1.10 2.23 -6.27
C PHE A 8 -2.43 2.38 -6.96
N ARG A 9 -2.44 2.88 -8.20
CA ARG A 9 -3.51 2.51 -9.13
C ARG A 9 -3.39 1.01 -9.40
N ALA A 10 -4.50 0.29 -9.44
CA ALA A 10 -4.49 -1.18 -9.42
C ALA A 10 -3.69 -1.81 -10.58
N HIS A 11 -3.51 -1.10 -11.69
CA HIS A 11 -2.80 -1.55 -12.88
C HIS A 11 -1.43 -0.86 -13.07
N GLU A 12 -1.01 0.02 -12.17
CA GLU A 12 0.27 0.72 -12.27
C GLU A 12 1.30 0.13 -11.30
N ALA A 13 2.55 0.08 -11.74
CA ALA A 13 3.68 -0.45 -10.98
C ALA A 13 4.19 0.51 -9.90
N THR A 14 4.02 1.81 -10.10
CA THR A 14 4.53 2.86 -9.21
C THR A 14 3.40 3.47 -8.38
N PRO A 15 3.59 3.70 -7.09
CA PRO A 15 2.58 4.33 -6.26
C PRO A 15 2.50 5.83 -6.57
N LEU A 16 1.36 6.42 -6.22
CA LEU A 16 1.15 7.85 -6.21
C LEU A 16 2.07 8.54 -5.21
N LYS A 17 2.24 9.86 -5.37
CA LYS A 17 2.97 10.68 -4.39
C LYS A 17 2.15 10.85 -3.11
N GLU A 18 0.85 11.00 -3.28
CA GLU A 18 -0.13 11.11 -2.22
C GLU A 18 -0.38 9.76 -1.55
N SER A 19 -0.54 9.79 -0.24
CA SER A 19 -0.99 8.66 0.56
C SER A 19 -2.50 8.47 0.50
N GLU A 20 -2.93 7.31 0.94
CA GLU A 20 -4.33 7.04 1.23
C GLU A 20 -4.95 8.10 2.16
N ASN A 21 -4.23 8.53 3.19
CA ASN A 21 -4.79 9.49 4.14
C ASN A 21 -5.07 10.84 3.49
N GLU A 22 -4.22 11.26 2.56
CA GLU A 22 -4.39 12.53 1.82
C GLU A 22 -5.53 12.46 0.80
N LEU A 23 -5.88 11.27 0.30
CA LEU A 23 -6.89 11.12 -0.75
C LEU A 23 -8.26 10.68 -0.26
N PHE A 24 -8.37 10.05 0.91
CA PHE A 24 -9.61 9.43 1.39
C PHE A 24 -10.12 9.96 2.75
N HIS A 25 -9.41 10.88 3.42
CA HIS A 25 -9.89 11.40 4.72
C HIS A 25 -11.11 12.33 4.62
N ASP A 26 -11.32 12.99 3.47
CA ASP A 26 -12.38 13.99 3.28
C ASP A 26 -13.50 13.53 2.34
N SER A 27 -13.53 12.24 1.99
CA SER A 27 -14.53 11.73 1.07
C SER A 27 -15.87 11.56 1.80
N GLU A 28 -16.80 12.50 1.58
CA GLU A 28 -18.21 12.30 1.92
C GLU A 28 -18.71 11.02 1.20
N PRO A 29 -19.46 10.15 1.88
CA PRO A 29 -20.03 8.97 1.23
C PRO A 29 -20.93 9.46 0.07
N ALA A 30 -20.54 9.15 -1.16
CA ALA A 30 -21.26 9.58 -2.34
C ALA A 30 -22.69 9.01 -2.33
N LEU A 31 -23.67 9.88 -2.07
CA LEU A 31 -25.09 9.56 -2.06
C LEU A 31 -25.65 9.23 -3.45
N ASP A 32 -24.92 9.57 -4.52
CA ASP A 32 -25.27 9.23 -5.90
C ASP A 32 -24.00 8.88 -6.71
N SER A 33 -23.90 7.63 -7.14
CA SER A 33 -22.77 7.12 -7.93
C SER A 33 -22.93 7.34 -9.44
N ALA A 34 -24.05 7.94 -9.87
CA ALA A 34 -24.29 8.25 -11.28
C ALA A 34 -23.29 9.32 -11.78
N GLY A 35 -22.39 8.91 -12.67
CA GLY A 35 -21.41 9.80 -13.31
C GLY A 35 -20.05 9.92 -12.61
N LEU A 36 -19.80 9.13 -11.57
CA LEU A 36 -18.46 8.99 -10.99
C LEU A 36 -17.55 8.11 -11.86
N GLN A 37 -16.33 8.57 -12.09
CA GLN A 37 -15.29 7.77 -12.75
C GLN A 37 -14.44 7.06 -11.70
N MET A 38 -14.95 5.91 -11.27
CA MET A 38 -14.35 5.14 -10.20
C MET A 38 -13.15 4.35 -10.69
N GLU A 39 -11.95 4.74 -10.26
CA GLU A 39 -10.71 4.00 -10.47
C GLU A 39 -10.42 3.08 -9.28
N LYS A 40 -9.79 1.93 -9.54
CA LYS A 40 -9.39 0.98 -8.49
C LYS A 40 -7.96 1.25 -8.05
N PHE A 41 -7.75 1.17 -6.75
CA PHE A 41 -6.45 1.35 -6.11
C PHE A 41 -6.16 0.22 -5.14
N LEU A 42 -4.88 0.05 -4.84
CA LEU A 42 -4.37 -0.79 -3.77
C LEU A 42 -3.61 0.11 -2.80
N SER A 43 -4.11 0.19 -1.57
CA SER A 43 -3.43 0.87 -0.49
C SER A 43 -2.63 -0.16 0.30
N VAL A 44 -1.31 0.04 0.31
CA VAL A 44 -0.34 -0.85 0.91
C VAL A 44 0.31 -0.13 2.09
N TRP A 45 0.08 -0.64 3.29
CA TRP A 45 0.70 -0.15 4.50
C TRP A 45 1.82 -1.10 4.92
N VAL A 46 3.05 -0.60 5.01
CA VAL A 46 4.17 -1.32 5.61
C VAL A 46 4.36 -0.80 7.02
N GLN A 47 4.53 -1.70 7.99
CA GLN A 47 4.76 -1.40 9.39
C GLN A 47 6.10 -1.95 9.84
N GLY A 48 6.65 -1.31 10.87
CA GLY A 48 7.96 -1.67 11.39
C GLY A 48 8.28 -1.00 12.72
N GLU A 49 9.50 -1.26 13.17
CA GLU A 49 10.13 -0.55 14.28
C GLU A 49 10.91 0.67 13.78
N GLY A 50 11.21 1.56 14.70
CA GLY A 50 11.82 2.86 14.42
C GLY A 50 10.86 4.03 14.59
N GLU A 51 11.38 5.21 14.31
CA GLU A 51 10.74 6.50 14.48
C GLU A 51 10.96 7.37 13.24
N ASP A 52 10.02 8.29 13.00
CA ASP A 52 10.00 9.20 11.86
C ASP A 52 10.23 8.48 10.51
N ASP A 53 11.23 8.91 9.75
CA ASP A 53 11.61 8.33 8.45
C ASP A 53 12.76 7.31 8.57
N ARG A 54 13.01 6.76 9.76
CA ARG A 54 14.12 5.84 10.03
C ARG A 54 13.61 4.50 10.55
N PRO A 55 13.15 3.60 9.65
CA PRO A 55 12.82 2.24 10.05
C PRO A 55 14.09 1.48 10.43
N THR A 56 13.99 0.68 11.48
CA THR A 56 15.06 -0.24 11.93
C THR A 56 14.73 -1.70 11.65
N LEU A 57 13.45 -2.02 11.44
CA LEU A 57 12.95 -3.37 11.14
C LEU A 57 11.60 -3.24 10.44
N TYR A 58 11.35 -3.98 9.36
CA TYR A 58 9.99 -4.14 8.83
C TYR A 58 9.37 -5.41 9.39
N THR A 59 8.13 -5.31 9.88
CA THR A 59 7.47 -6.40 10.61
C THR A 59 6.20 -6.87 9.94
N ASN A 60 5.48 -5.99 9.24
CA ASN A 60 4.21 -6.36 8.65
C ASN A 60 3.84 -5.53 7.42
N ILE A 61 2.93 -6.07 6.62
CA ILE A 61 2.31 -5.41 5.48
C ILE A 61 0.81 -5.67 5.53
N TYR A 62 0.03 -4.64 5.20
CA TYR A 62 -1.41 -4.71 5.07
C TYR A 62 -1.79 -4.14 3.73
N VAL A 63 -2.73 -4.78 3.04
CA VAL A 63 -3.24 -4.31 1.76
C VAL A 63 -4.75 -4.19 1.83
N ARG A 64 -5.29 -3.13 1.25
CA ARG A 64 -6.73 -3.03 0.96
C ARG A 64 -6.97 -2.48 -0.43
N THR A 65 -8.08 -2.91 -1.01
CA THR A 65 -8.61 -2.28 -2.21
C THR A 65 -9.30 -0.98 -1.84
N ALA A 66 -9.17 -0.02 -2.73
CA ALA A 66 -9.78 1.28 -2.61
C ALA A 66 -10.39 1.66 -3.96
N THR A 67 -11.40 2.51 -3.96
CA THR A 67 -11.99 3.04 -5.18
C THR A 67 -12.20 4.53 -5.01
N LEU A 68 -11.73 5.32 -5.97
CA LEU A 68 -11.72 6.78 -5.89
C LEU A 68 -12.05 7.35 -7.26
N ASP A 69 -12.89 8.38 -7.28
CA ASP A 69 -12.97 9.32 -8.40
C ASP A 69 -11.99 10.47 -8.12
N PHE A 70 -10.95 10.61 -8.94
CA PHE A 70 -9.94 11.66 -8.77
C PHE A 70 -10.50 13.07 -8.88
N ARG A 71 -11.59 13.26 -9.64
CA ARG A 71 -12.20 14.57 -9.88
C ARG A 71 -12.95 15.07 -8.65
N THR A 72 -13.72 14.18 -8.03
CA THR A 72 -14.60 14.54 -6.90
C THR A 72 -14.00 14.18 -5.54
N LYS A 73 -12.91 13.40 -5.52
CA LYS A 73 -12.31 12.78 -4.32
C LYS A 73 -13.31 11.94 -3.53
N ALA A 74 -14.43 11.56 -4.16
CA ALA A 74 -15.38 10.62 -3.58
C ALA A 74 -14.82 9.21 -3.74
N GLY A 75 -14.75 8.47 -2.63
CA GLY A 75 -14.16 7.15 -2.64
C GLY A 75 -14.53 6.31 -1.44
N PHE A 76 -14.19 5.04 -1.51
CA PHE A 76 -14.36 4.10 -0.42
C PHE A 76 -13.14 3.21 -0.26
N LEU A 77 -12.86 2.85 1.00
CA LEU A 77 -11.79 1.96 1.41
C LEU A 77 -12.40 0.65 1.89
N GLN A 78 -11.93 -0.47 1.36
CA GLN A 78 -12.29 -1.79 1.88
C GLN A 78 -11.54 -2.07 3.19
N PRO A 79 -11.97 -3.04 4.01
CA PRO A 79 -11.25 -3.44 5.22
C PRO A 79 -9.81 -3.91 4.92
N LEU A 80 -8.87 -3.59 5.81
CA LEU A 80 -7.48 -4.03 5.72
C LEU A 80 -7.37 -5.55 5.72
N GLN A 81 -6.61 -6.10 4.77
CA GLN A 81 -6.23 -7.51 4.72
C GLN A 81 -4.76 -7.65 5.16
N GLY A 82 -4.52 -8.50 6.16
CA GLY A 82 -3.18 -8.72 6.75
C GLY A 82 -2.62 -10.13 6.58
N ARG A 83 -3.30 -11.01 5.84
CA ARG A 83 -2.83 -12.40 5.65
C ARG A 83 -1.90 -12.48 4.45
N SER A 84 -0.70 -13.01 4.66
CA SER A 84 0.37 -13.16 3.65
C SER A 84 -0.11 -13.73 2.31
N HIS A 85 -0.87 -14.83 2.32
CA HIS A 85 -1.40 -15.44 1.09
C HIS A 85 -2.36 -14.51 0.32
N GLN A 86 -3.19 -13.74 1.02
CA GLN A 86 -4.11 -12.80 0.39
C GLN A 86 -3.33 -11.63 -0.22
N ILE A 87 -2.35 -11.11 0.51
CA ILE A 87 -1.50 -10.00 0.04
C ILE A 87 -0.72 -10.39 -1.22
N LYS A 88 -0.13 -11.60 -1.25
CA LYS A 88 0.59 -12.13 -2.42
C LYS A 88 -0.28 -12.18 -3.68
N GLN A 89 -1.59 -12.36 -3.55
CA GLN A 89 -2.55 -12.42 -4.66
C GLN A 89 -3.10 -11.04 -5.07
N MET A 90 -3.03 -10.05 -4.17
CA MET A 90 -3.57 -8.71 -4.43
C MET A 90 -2.60 -7.82 -5.20
N LEU A 91 -1.29 -7.98 -4.97
CA LEU A 91 -0.25 -7.17 -5.61
C LEU A 91 0.17 -7.79 -6.94
N THR A 92 0.30 -6.95 -7.96
CA THR A 92 0.91 -7.36 -9.22
C THR A 92 2.42 -7.62 -9.02
N THR A 93 3.01 -8.41 -9.91
CA THR A 93 4.46 -8.67 -9.91
C THR A 93 5.27 -7.37 -9.90
N GLU A 94 4.87 -6.39 -10.70
CA GLU A 94 5.56 -5.11 -10.81
C GLU A 94 5.47 -4.28 -9.52
N GLN A 95 4.31 -4.30 -8.85
CA GLN A 95 4.13 -3.64 -7.54
C GLN A 95 4.98 -4.30 -6.45
N LYS A 96 5.09 -5.64 -6.46
CA LYS A 96 5.99 -6.36 -5.54
C LYS A 96 7.45 -5.97 -5.77
N ILE A 97 7.89 -5.90 -7.04
CA ILE A 97 9.24 -5.46 -7.40
C ILE A 97 9.49 -4.04 -6.89
N PHE A 98 8.55 -3.11 -7.16
CA PHE A 98 8.68 -1.74 -6.68
C PHE A 98 8.84 -1.68 -5.16
N LEU A 99 7.96 -2.36 -4.41
CA LEU A 99 7.98 -2.34 -2.95
C LEU A 99 9.29 -2.91 -2.39
N ARG A 100 9.74 -4.05 -2.92
CA ARG A 100 11.02 -4.66 -2.53
C ARG A 100 12.20 -3.71 -2.77
N ASP A 101 12.27 -3.14 -3.95
CA ASP A 101 13.36 -2.27 -4.35
C ASP A 101 13.34 -0.96 -3.55
N TRP A 102 12.14 -0.44 -3.24
CA TRP A 102 12.00 0.75 -2.41
C TRP A 102 12.41 0.48 -0.97
N LEU A 103 11.89 -0.58 -0.34
CA LEU A 103 12.15 -0.91 1.07
C LEU A 103 13.63 -1.21 1.33
N SER A 104 14.28 -1.94 0.42
CA SER A 104 15.70 -2.25 0.51
C SER A 104 16.60 -1.03 0.30
N LYS A 105 16.21 -0.06 -0.53
CA LYS A 105 16.97 1.18 -0.74
C LYS A 105 16.72 2.23 0.35
N ALA A 106 15.48 2.33 0.83
CA ALA A 106 15.09 3.32 1.84
C ALA A 106 15.76 3.04 3.20
N SER A 107 15.85 1.77 3.58
CA SER A 107 16.64 1.34 4.73
C SER A 107 17.17 -0.07 4.49
N PRO A 108 18.42 -0.19 3.99
CA PRO A 108 19.07 -1.49 3.81
C PRO A 108 19.13 -2.27 5.12
N GLN A 109 19.43 -1.58 6.22
CA GLN A 109 19.46 -2.16 7.55
C GLN A 109 18.09 -2.76 7.94
N ALA A 110 17.00 -2.01 7.83
CA ALA A 110 15.68 -2.54 8.20
C ALA A 110 15.27 -3.72 7.32
N TRP A 111 15.65 -3.71 6.03
CA TRP A 111 15.41 -4.82 5.12
C TRP A 111 16.18 -6.08 5.51
N GLU A 112 17.46 -5.96 5.88
CA GLU A 112 18.28 -7.08 6.32
C GLU A 112 17.79 -7.69 7.64
N GLU A 113 17.36 -6.86 8.59
CA GLU A 113 16.79 -7.29 9.87
C GLU A 113 15.38 -7.89 9.73
N SER A 114 14.70 -7.66 8.61
CA SER A 114 13.35 -8.19 8.38
C SER A 114 13.35 -9.71 8.23
N ASP A 115 12.36 -10.35 8.85
CA ASP A 115 12.18 -11.80 8.80
C ASP A 115 12.06 -12.32 7.35
N GLU A 116 12.53 -13.55 7.11
CA GLU A 116 12.41 -14.23 5.81
C GLU A 116 10.96 -14.30 5.32
N HIS A 117 10.00 -14.55 6.21
CA HIS A 117 8.58 -14.57 5.90
C HIS A 117 8.07 -13.23 5.40
N PHE A 118 8.59 -12.11 5.92
CA PHE A 118 8.23 -10.77 5.44
C PHE A 118 8.80 -10.54 4.04
N ARG A 119 10.09 -10.83 3.85
CA ARG A 119 10.75 -10.66 2.54
C ARG A 119 10.14 -11.56 1.46
N ALA A 120 9.72 -12.76 1.83
CA ALA A 120 9.07 -13.72 0.92
C ALA A 120 7.71 -13.25 0.38
N LEU A 121 7.12 -12.18 0.93
CA LEU A 121 5.91 -11.56 0.38
C LEU A 121 6.15 -10.91 -0.98
N PHE A 122 7.40 -10.56 -1.27
CA PHE A 122 7.80 -9.86 -2.49
C PHE A 122 8.47 -10.78 -3.52
N ASP A 123 8.52 -12.08 -3.26
CA ASP A 123 9.02 -13.06 -4.22
C ASP A 123 8.11 -13.16 -5.45
N LEU A 124 8.71 -13.45 -6.60
CA LEU A 124 8.06 -13.42 -7.92
C LEU A 124 7.43 -14.76 -8.32
N GLU A 125 7.18 -15.64 -7.35
CA GLU A 125 6.50 -16.93 -7.54
C GLU A 125 5.03 -16.79 -7.94
#